data_AF-A0A7C1G2I7-F1
#
_entry.id   AF-A0A7C1G2I7-F1
#
_cell.length_a   1.000
_cell.length_b   1.000
_cell.length_c   1.000
_cell.angle_alpha   90.00
_cell.angle_beta   90.00
_cell.angle_gamma   90.00
#
_symmetry.space_group_name_H-M   'P 1'
#
loop_
_entity.id
_entity.type
_entity.pdbx_description
1 polymer ?
#
loop_
_entity_poly.entity_id
_entity_poly.type
_entity_poly.pdbx_seq_one_letter_code
_entity_poly.pdbx_strand_id
1 'polypeptide(L)' 'MNRRIIWAWCMYDWANSAYPLVISTALFPVYFTIIARDHAHSTIVTFAGLQWESASLYSLAIAV' A
#
# COMPACT_ATOMS: atom_id res chain seq x y z
N MET A 1 11.66 37.36 6.38
CA MET A 1 11.22 35.95 6.36
C MET A 1 11.57 35.29 7.69
N ASN A 2 10.61 34.85 8.49
CA ASN A 2 10.86 34.35 9.85
C ASN A 2 11.21 32.85 9.81
N ARG A 3 12.44 32.50 10.22
CA ARG A 3 12.99 31.14 10.11
C ARG A 3 12.20 30.11 10.92
N ARG A 4 11.58 30.51 12.04
CA ARG A 4 10.72 29.63 12.85
C ARG A 4 9.45 29.22 12.12
N ILE A 5 8.89 30.11 11.32
CA ILE A 5 7.68 29.85 10.53
C ILE A 5 7.99 28.84 9.42
N ILE A 6 9.13 28.99 8.73
CA ILE A 6 9.55 28.04 7.69
C ILE A 6 9.69 26.62 8.26
N TRP A 7 10.36 26.48 9.41
CA TRP A 7 10.50 25.18 10.08
C TRP A 7 9.16 24.58 10.51
N ALA A 8 8.23 25.40 11.00
CA ALA A 8 6.90 24.95 11.36
C ALA A 8 6.15 24.39 10.13
N TRP A 9 6.22 25.07 8.98
CA TRP A 9 5.64 24.58 7.73
C TRP A 9 6.29 23.30 7.23
N CYS A 10 7.63 23.19 7.29
CA CYS A 10 8.32 21.96 6.90
C CYS A 10 7.94 20.75 7.76
N MET A 11 7.79 20.93 9.08
CA MET A 11 7.35 19.85 9.99
C MET A 11 5.88 19.48 9.76
N TYR A 12 5.04 20.47 9.42
CA TYR A 12 3.65 20.25 9.06
C TYR A 12 3.53 19.41 7.77
N ASP A 13 4.27 19.76 6.71
CA ASP A 13 4.27 19.01 5.45
C ASP A 13 4.83 17.59 5.63
N TRP A 14 5.83 17.43 6.48
CA TRP A 14 6.35 16.11 6.82
C TRP A 14 5.29 15.22 7.49
N ALA A 15 4.57 15.76 8.47
CA ALA A 15 3.49 15.02 9.13
C ALA A 15 2.32 14.72 8.16
N ASN A 16 1.98 15.65 7.27
CA ASN A 16 0.90 15.48 6.31
C ASN A 16 1.19 14.40 5.26
N SER A 17 2.45 14.21 4.87
CA SER A 17 2.87 13.16 3.92
C SER A 17 3.00 11.76 4.54
N ALA A 18 3.15 11.66 5.86
CA ALA A 18 3.23 10.37 6.56
C ALA A 18 1.92 9.56 6.47
N TYR A 19 0.77 10.25 6.40
CA TYR A 19 -0.55 9.60 6.35
C TYR A 19 -0.75 8.72 5.09
N PRO A 20 -0.60 9.23 3.85
CA PRO A 20 -0.73 8.40 2.66
C PRO A 20 0.37 7.31 2.58
N LEU A 21 1.58 7.58 3.08
CA LEU A 21 2.67 6.61 3.10
C LEU A 21 2.34 5.38 3.95
N VAL A 22 1.79 5.57 5.15
CA VAL A 22 1.43 4.45 6.04
C VAL A 22 0.28 3.63 5.44
N ILE A 23 -0.66 4.29 4.78
CA ILE A 23 -1.77 3.61 4.10
C ILE A 23 -1.25 2.71 2.98
N SER A 24 -0.35 3.20 2.12
CA SER A 24 0.18 2.41 1.00
C SER A 24 1.15 1.32 1.44
N THR A 25 1.93 1.54 2.49
CA THR A 25 3.00 0.61 2.91
C THR A 25 2.57 -0.45 3.93
N ALA A 26 1.60 -0.16 4.80
CA ALA A 26 1.18 -1.07 5.87
C ALA A 26 -0.24 -1.61 5.68
N LEU A 27 -1.21 -0.76 5.30
CA LEU A 27 -2.61 -1.17 5.18
C LEU A 27 -2.90 -1.88 3.85
N PHE A 28 -2.40 -1.36 2.73
CA PHE A 28 -2.61 -1.94 1.41
C PHE A 28 -2.16 -3.40 1.30
N PRO A 29 -0.94 -3.77 1.76
CA PRO A 29 -0.50 -5.16 1.72
C PRO A 29 -1.39 -6.12 2.50
N VAL A 30 -1.76 -5.76 3.72
CA VAL A 30 -2.61 -6.60 4.57
C VAL A 30 -3.98 -6.78 3.94
N TYR A 31 -4.58 -5.71 3.45
CA TYR A 31 -5.88 -5.76 2.77
C TYR A 31 -5.84 -6.65 1.51
N PHE A 32 -4.79 -6.50 0.69
CA PHE A 32 -4.61 -7.31 -0.51
C PHE A 32 -4.44 -8.79 -0.18
N THR A 33 -3.67 -9.14 0.85
CA THR A 33 -3.50 -10.55 1.25
C THR A 33 -4.79 -11.20 1.76
N ILE A 34 -5.71 -10.44 2.34
CA ILE A 34 -6.99 -10.96 2.85
C ILE A 34 -7.96 -11.21 1.68
N ILE A 35 -8.02 -10.30 0.72
CA ILE A 35 -8.94 -10.41 -0.44
C ILE A 35 -8.41 -11.40 -1.47
N ALA A 36 -7.10 -11.48 -1.65
CA ALA A 36 -6.47 -12.43 -2.54
C ALA A 36 -6.52 -13.88 -2.00
N ARG A 37 -6.95 -14.11 -0.74
CA ARG A 37 -7.17 -15.47 -0.24
C ARG A 37 -8.54 -15.96 -0.70
N ASP A 38 -8.54 -16.92 -1.63
CA ASP A 38 -9.71 -17.75 -1.87
C ASP A 38 -9.95 -18.69 -0.67
N HIS A 39 -11.19 -19.17 -0.52
CA HIS A 39 -11.71 -19.96 0.60
C HIS A 39 -10.92 -21.25 0.92
N ALA A 40 -9.96 -21.63 0.09
CA ALA A 40 -9.22 -22.89 0.16
C ALA A 40 -7.72 -22.78 0.55
N HIS A 41 -7.22 -21.61 0.97
CA HIS A 41 -5.79 -21.42 1.30
C HIS A 41 -4.81 -21.73 0.14
N SER A 42 -5.28 -21.87 -1.10
CA SER A 42 -4.44 -22.05 -2.27
C SER A 42 -3.81 -20.73 -2.68
N THR A 43 -2.50 -20.72 -2.93
CA THR A 43 -1.70 -19.57 -3.41
C THR A 43 -2.13 -19.06 -4.78
N ILE A 44 -3.15 -19.65 -5.40
CA ILE A 44 -3.62 -19.39 -6.77
C ILE A 44 -4.92 -18.60 -6.69
N VAL A 45 -4.92 -17.41 -7.25
CA VAL A 45 -6.05 -16.46 -7.25
C VAL A 45 -6.47 -16.23 -8.69
N THR A 46 -7.77 -16.33 -8.96
CA THR A 46 -8.30 -16.12 -10.31
C THR A 46 -8.63 -14.64 -10.47
N PHE A 47 -7.79 -13.90 -11.20
CA PHE A 47 -7.97 -12.47 -11.47
C PHE A 47 -8.10 -12.25 -12.98
N ALA A 48 -9.16 -11.53 -13.40
CA ALA A 48 -9.47 -11.27 -14.81
C ALA A 48 -9.63 -12.53 -15.70
N GLY A 49 -10.05 -13.66 -15.13
CA GLY A 49 -10.21 -14.94 -15.86
C GLY A 49 -8.92 -15.74 -16.07
N LEU A 50 -7.79 -15.25 -15.55
CA LEU A 50 -6.49 -15.91 -15.56
C LEU A 50 -6.15 -16.37 -14.13
N GLN A 51 -5.48 -17.51 -14.00
CA GLN A 51 -4.98 -18.00 -12.71
C GLN A 51 -3.60 -17.42 -12.45
N TRP A 52 -3.49 -16.62 -11.38
CA TRP A 52 -2.23 -16.00 -10.97
C TRP A 52 -1.82 -16.49 -9.60
N GLU A 53 -0.51 -16.51 -9.36
CA GLU A 53 0.01 -16.68 -8.01
C GLU A 53 -0.22 -15.39 -7.21
N SER A 54 -0.71 -15.51 -5.98
CA SER A 54 -0.99 -14.36 -5.09
C SER A 54 0.26 -13.50 -4.84
N ALA A 55 1.45 -14.09 -4.87
CA ALA A 55 2.74 -13.38 -4.77
C ALA A 55 3.03 -12.50 -6.01
N SER A 56 2.73 -12.98 -7.22
CA SER A 56 2.97 -12.21 -8.44
C SER A 56 1.96 -11.07 -8.59
N LEU A 57 0.69 -11.30 -8.24
CA LEU A 57 -0.32 -10.24 -8.15
C LEU A 57 0.02 -9.15 -7.13
N TYR A 58 0.53 -9.54 -5.96
CA TYR A 58 0.97 -8.58 -4.94
C TYR A 58 2.15 -7.73 -5.43
N SER A 59 3.12 -8.35 -6.11
CA SER A 59 4.25 -7.62 -6.68
C SER A 59 3.82 -6.62 -7.75
N LEU A 60 2.83 -6.97 -8.57
CA LEU A 60 2.26 -6.08 -9.58
C LEU A 60 1.48 -4.91 -8.96
N ALA A 61 0.72 -5.17 -7.88
CA ALA A 61 -0.07 -4.15 -7.18
C ALA A 61 0.80 -3.09 -6.46
N ILE A 62 2.05 -3.40 -6.13
CA ILE A 62 3.01 -2.45 -5.54
C ILE A 62 3.88 -1.79 -6.62
N ALA A 63 4.13 -2.49 -7.73
CA ALA A 63 4.96 -1.97 -8.82
C ALA A 63 4.27 -0.91 -9.69
N VAL A 64 2.93 -0.87 -9.68
CA VAL A 64 2.11 0.17 -10.33
C VAL A 64 1.79 1.29 -9.34
#